data_AF-A0A849GVG9-F1
#
_entry.id   AF-A0A849GVG9-F1
#
_cell.length_a   1.000
_cell.length_b   1.000
_cell.length_c   1.000
_cell.angle_alpha   90.00
_cell.angle_beta   90.00
_cell.angle_gamma   90.00
#
_symmetry.space_group_name_H-M   'P 1'
#
loop_
_entity.id
_entity.type
_entity.pdbx_description
1 polymer ?
#
loop_
_entity_poly.entity_id
_entity_poly.type
_entity_poly.pdbx_seq_one_letter_code
_entity_poly.pdbx_strand_id
1 'polypeptide(L)' 'MSTEGSQVTSLASGERVTARHLVESCVAGNNTYRNEFWIGPNGQMRKSRQWLGATSGYLTLQVLRP' A
#
# COMPACT_ATOMS: atom_id res chain seq x y z
N MET A 1 5.41 -11.51 -3.13
CA MET A 1 5.55 -10.08 -2.76
C MET A 1 6.88 -9.57 -3.32
N SER A 2 6.85 -8.51 -4.12
CA SER A 2 8.02 -7.83 -4.69
C SER A 2 8.24 -6.48 -4.01
N THR A 3 9.50 -6.01 -4.04
CA THR A 3 9.85 -4.64 -3.65
C THR A 3 10.15 -3.87 -4.92
N GLU A 4 9.39 -2.80 -5.18
CA GLU A 4 9.59 -1.93 -6.36
C GLU A 4 10.67 -0.86 -6.11
N GLY A 5 11.26 -0.84 -4.90
CA GLY A 5 12.31 0.10 -4.51
C GLY A 5 11.82 1.24 -3.62
N SER A 6 12.69 2.21 -3.36
CA SER A 6 12.35 3.43 -2.61
C SER A 6 11.74 4.46 -3.57
N GLN A 7 10.58 5.01 -3.22
CA GLN A 7 9.88 6.04 -3.99
C GLN A 7 9.31 7.13 -3.09
N VAL A 8 9.10 8.32 -3.64
CA VAL A 8 8.38 9.40 -2.95
C VAL A 8 6.89 9.28 -3.26
N THR A 9 6.06 9.17 -2.23
CA THR A 9 4.60 9.14 -2.35
C THR A 9 3.98 10.35 -1.66
N SER A 10 2.85 10.82 -2.17
CA SER A 10 2.07 11.88 -1.52
C SER A 10 0.95 11.26 -0.68
N LEU A 11 0.83 11.72 0.55
CA LEU A 11 -0.31 11.45 1.42
C LEU A 11 -1.39 12.51 1.17
N ALA A 12 -2.61 12.22 1.62
CA ALA A 12 -3.79 13.07 1.50
C ALA A 12 -3.70 14.27 2.43
N SER A 13 -2.83 14.20 3.45
CA SER A 13 -2.41 15.37 4.24
C SER A 13 -1.60 16.38 3.42
N GLY A 14 -1.18 16.04 2.20
CA GLY A 14 -0.25 16.82 1.38
C GLY A 14 1.22 16.54 1.68
N GLU A 15 1.50 15.76 2.73
CA GLU A 15 2.86 15.35 3.08
C GLU A 15 3.46 14.46 1.98
N ARG A 16 4.73 14.71 1.63
CA ARG A 16 5.51 13.85 0.73
C ARG A 16 6.45 12.99 1.55
N VAL A 17 6.38 11.67 1.36
CA VAL A 17 7.14 10.71 2.14
C VAL A 17 7.94 9.79 1.24
N THR A 18 9.23 9.66 1.52
CA THR A 18 10.07 8.59 0.95
C THR A 18 9.67 7.28 1.60
N ALA A 19 9.26 6.31 0.79
CA ALA A 19 8.79 5.01 1.25
C ALA A 19 9.26 3.89 0.33
N ARG A 20 9.57 2.74 0.93
CA ARG A 20 9.78 1.50 0.18
C ARG A 20 8.42 0.97 -0.27
N HIS A 21 8.27 0.80 -1.58
CA HIS A 21 7.04 0.30 -2.17
C HIS A 21 7.07 -1.21 -2.30
N LEU A 22 6.09 -1.85 -1.69
CA LEU A 22 5.92 -3.29 -1.71
C LEU A 22 4.65 -3.60 -2.46
N VAL A 23 4.75 -4.54 -3.40
CA VAL A 23 3.63 -5.03 -4.19
C VAL A 23 3.44 -6.50 -3.88
N GLU A 24 2.21 -6.88 -3.59
CA GLU A 24 1.84 -8.27 -3.37
C GLU A 24 0.77 -8.68 -4.37
N SER A 25 0.99 -9.83 -5.01
CA SER A 25 -0.03 -10.52 -5.80
C SER A 25 -0.61 -11.65 -4.94
N CYS A 26 -1.88 -11.53 -4.58
CA CYS A 26 -2.64 -12.54 -3.86
C CYS A 26 -3.59 -13.26 -4.82
N VAL A 27 -3.71 -14.58 -4.71
CA VAL A 27 -4.58 -15.39 -5.57
C VAL A 27 -5.70 -15.99 -4.72
N ALA A 28 -6.95 -15.86 -5.18
CA ALA A 28 -8.09 -16.56 -4.60
C ALA A 28 -9.02 -17.08 -5.71
N GLY A 29 -9.10 -18.41 -5.84
CA GLY A 29 -9.73 -19.04 -6.99
C GLY A 29 -9.05 -18.62 -8.29
N ASN A 30 -9.85 -18.17 -9.27
CA ASN A 30 -9.36 -17.71 -10.57
C ASN A 30 -9.00 -16.21 -10.58
N ASN A 31 -9.10 -15.52 -9.43
CA ASN A 31 -8.84 -14.09 -9.34
C ASN A 31 -7.44 -13.84 -8.77
N THR A 32 -6.75 -12.84 -9.33
CA THR A 32 -5.51 -12.28 -8.79
C THR A 32 -5.75 -10.85 -8.35
N TYR A 33 -5.36 -10.54 -7.12
CA TYR A 33 -5.48 -9.23 -6.51
C TYR A 33 -4.10 -8.64 -6.25
N ARG A 34 -3.93 -7.36 -6.58
CA ARG A 34 -2.68 -6.62 -6.39
C ARG A 34 -2.83 -5.69 -5.20
N ASN A 35 -2.14 -6.01 -4.11
CA ASN A 35 -2.02 -5.18 -2.93
C ASN A 35 -0.74 -4.34 -3.01
N GLU A 36 -0.80 -3.13 -2.47
CA GLU A 36 0.31 -2.16 -2.52
C GLU A 36 0.50 -1.52 -1.16
N PHE A 37 1.75 -1.42 -0.71
CA PHE A 37 2.11 -0.92 0.61
C PHE A 37 3.30 0.04 0.50
N TRP A 38 3.19 1.20 1.16
CA TRP A 38 4.25 2.19 1.24
C TRP A 38 4.79 2.23 2.67
N ILE A 39 5.99 1.68 2.86
CA ILE A 39 6.64 1.58 4.17
C ILE A 39 7.67 2.70 4.30
N GLY A 40 7.47 3.59 5.27
CA GLY A 40 8.38 4.69 5.55
C GLY A 40 9.75 4.21 6.09
N PRO A 41 10.72 5.13 6.25
CA PRO A 41 12.09 4.76 6.62
C PRO A 41 12.20 4.13 8.02
N ASN A 42 11.26 4.44 8.90
CA ASN A 42 11.15 3.89 10.26
C ASN A 42 10.38 2.55 10.31
N GLY A 43 10.04 1.96 9.16
CA GLY A 43 9.28 0.71 9.09
C GLY A 43 7.76 0.88 9.25
N GLN A 44 7.25 2.09 9.48
CA GLN A 44 5.80 2.32 9.59
C GLN A 44 5.14 2.36 8.22
N MET A 45 3.96 1.75 8.09
CA MET A 45 3.13 1.86 6.90
C MET A 45 2.50 3.25 6.82
N ARG A 46 2.79 3.98 5.74
CA ARG A 46 2.25 5.33 5.49
C ARG A 46 0.99 5.30 4.66
N LYS A 47 0.89 4.31 3.77
CA LYS A 47 -0.24 4.09 2.86
C LYS A 47 -0.34 2.61 2.53
N SER A 48 -1.55 2.13 2.30
CA SER A 48 -1.79 0.84 1.66
C SER A 48 -3.04 0.85 0.80
N ARG A 49 -3.07 -0.06 -0.17
CA ARG A 49 -4.26 -0.43 -0.92
C ARG A 49 -4.31 -1.95 -0.97
N GLN A 50 -5.35 -2.56 -0.40
CA GLN A 50 -5.45 -4.01 -0.31
C GLN A 50 -6.87 -4.51 -0.57
N TRP A 51 -6.97 -5.65 -1.23
CA TRP A 51 -8.25 -6.32 -1.45
C TRP A 51 -8.77 -6.92 -0.14
N LEU A 52 -9.98 -6.56 0.27
CA LEU A 52 -10.64 -7.13 1.45
C LEU A 52 -11.59 -8.29 1.12
N GLY A 53 -12.17 -8.30 -0.07
CA GLY A 53 -13.14 -9.32 -0.46
C GLY A 53 -14.18 -8.80 -1.45
N ALA A 54 -14.98 -9.71 -2.00
CA ALA A 54 -15.95 -9.38 -3.05
C ALA A 54 -16.98 -8.31 -2.63
N THR A 55 -17.37 -8.28 -1.36
CA THR A 55 -18.35 -7.31 -0.85
C THR A 55 -17.77 -5.91 -0.70
N SER A 56 -16.56 -5.80 -0.16
CA SER A 56 -15.95 -4.50 0.20
C SER A 56 -15.00 -3.95 -0.86
N GLY A 57 -14.50 -4.80 -1.75
CA GLY A 57 -13.51 -4.42 -2.75
C GLY A 57 -12.14 -4.10 -2.15
N TYR A 58 -11.48 -3.09 -2.71
CA TYR A 58 -10.21 -2.58 -2.21
C TYR A 58 -10.40 -1.54 -1.11
N LEU A 59 -9.72 -1.73 0.01
CA LEU A 59 -9.55 -0.73 1.05
C LEU A 59 -8.26 0.06 0.80
N THR A 60 -8.36 1.40 0.91
CA THR A 60 -7.19 2.27 0.99
C THR A 60 -7.07 2.82 2.41
N LEU A 61 -5.91 2.64 3.02
CA LEU A 61 -5.56 3.25 4.30
C LEU A 61 -4.41 4.22 4.12
N GLN A 62 -4.42 5.29 4.89
CA GLN A 62 -3.35 6.27 4.83
C GLN A 62 -3.24 7.06 6.11
N VAL A 63 -2.01 7.21 6.57
CA VAL A 63 -1.66 8.03 7.73
C VAL A 63 -1.79 9.50 7.34
N LEU A 64 -2.45 10.30 8.18
CA LEU A 64 -2.58 11.74 7.95
C LEU A 64 -1.59 12.56 8.79
N ARG A 65 -1.10 12.00 9.90
CA ARG A 65 -0.18 12.64 10.84
C ARG A 65 0.75 11.58 11.47
N PRO A 66 2.01 11.92 11.80
CA PRO A 66 2.96 11.01 12.45
C PRO A 66 2.45 10.43 13.78
#